data_AF-A0A395IHC0-F1
#
_entry.id   AF-A0A395IHC0-F1
#
_cell.length_a   1.000
_cell.length_b   1.000
_cell.length_c   1.000
_cell.angle_alpha   90.00
_cell.angle_beta   90.00
_cell.angle_gamma   90.00
#
_symmetry.space_group_name_H-M   'P 1'
#
loop_
_entity.id
_entity.type
_entity.pdbx_description
1 polymer ?
#
loop_
_entity_poly.entity_id
_entity_poly.type
_entity_poly.pdbx_seq_one_letter_code
_entity_poly.pdbx_strand_id
1 'polypeptide(L)'
;MFHGGGFVLDHAAMNHWDQINDCLERGWIVLSLAYRLCPGVNVLQGPMADARATLQWVQEGGLASALYAHRTLSQPNYNQGIARGTSSGGHLALSLVLPRPPLAVLDFYGAKECTDDFWHQPIEKVRSQLDQAPALDKPILGPLFQVKTTLRGGMSLEGQSAAPGDSPSASDAWRPFALRSIAEGRVLEKTRLRVSGIQTRLILVPGKHHTFVGQMKKESATWWRQRERFDFLQEVLDSAYYV
;
A
#
# COMPACT_ATOMS: atom_id res chain seq x y z
N MET A 1 6.46 4.02 -1.04
CA MET A 1 5.01 3.97 -1.29
C MET A 1 4.58 2.51 -1.36
N PHE A 2 3.54 2.15 -0.61
CA PHE A 2 2.95 0.82 -0.55
C PHE A 2 1.58 0.83 -1.21
N HIS A 3 1.38 -0.04 -2.21
CA HIS A 3 0.09 -0.18 -2.89
C HIS A 3 -0.95 -0.88 -2.01
N GLY A 4 -2.23 -0.76 -2.40
CA GLY A 4 -3.36 -1.47 -1.79
C GLY A 4 -3.45 -2.93 -2.23
N GLY A 5 -4.68 -3.47 -2.32
CA GLY A 5 -4.89 -4.85 -2.81
C GLY A 5 -5.10 -5.92 -1.73
N GLY A 6 -5.32 -5.53 -0.47
CA GLY A 6 -5.66 -6.46 0.61
C GLY A 6 -4.56 -7.47 0.92
N PHE A 7 -3.29 -7.13 0.65
CA PHE A 7 -2.11 -8.00 0.73
C PHE A 7 -2.07 -9.16 -0.28
N VAL A 8 -3.10 -9.32 -1.11
CA VAL A 8 -3.28 -10.45 -2.01
C VAL A 8 -3.15 -10.03 -3.47
N LEU A 9 -3.47 -8.78 -3.79
CA LEU A 9 -3.49 -8.23 -5.14
C LEU A 9 -2.57 -7.02 -5.29
N ASP A 10 -2.48 -6.57 -6.55
CA ASP A 10 -1.76 -5.40 -7.01
C ASP A 10 -0.23 -5.52 -6.97
N HIS A 11 0.44 -4.49 -7.45
CA HIS A 11 1.89 -4.38 -7.52
C HIS A 11 2.34 -2.92 -7.47
N ALA A 12 3.66 -2.69 -7.41
CA ALA A 12 4.24 -1.36 -7.24
C ALA A 12 3.72 -0.29 -8.23
N ALA A 13 3.41 -0.66 -9.48
CA ALA A 13 2.92 0.28 -10.48
C ALA A 13 1.46 0.72 -10.28
N MET A 14 0.73 0.10 -9.34
CA MET A 14 -0.63 0.48 -8.96
C MET A 14 -0.68 1.64 -7.95
N ASN A 15 0.47 2.19 -7.55
CA ASN A 15 0.47 3.49 -6.88
C ASN A 15 0.01 4.56 -7.87
N HIS A 16 -0.86 5.48 -7.41
CA HIS A 16 -1.49 6.46 -8.27
C HIS A 16 -0.47 7.40 -8.93
N TRP A 17 -0.43 7.42 -10.27
CA TRP A 17 0.57 8.17 -11.03
C TRP A 17 0.56 9.66 -10.75
N ASP A 18 -0.61 10.30 -10.60
CA ASP A 18 -0.63 11.73 -10.28
C ASP A 18 -0.01 12.02 -8.89
N GLN A 19 -0.13 11.10 -7.93
CA GLN A 19 0.51 11.27 -6.62
C GLN A 19 2.02 11.08 -6.70
N ILE A 20 2.49 10.14 -7.53
CA ILE A 20 3.92 9.97 -7.82
C ILE A 20 4.46 11.24 -8.47
N ASN A 21 3.77 11.77 -9.49
CA ASN A 21 4.18 12.98 -10.19
C ASN A 21 4.18 14.20 -9.27
N ASP A 22 3.18 14.39 -8.41
CA ASP A 22 3.18 15.49 -7.43
C ASP A 22 4.36 15.40 -6.45
N CYS A 23 4.77 14.19 -6.04
CA CYS A 23 5.98 14.00 -5.23
C CYS A 23 7.26 14.35 -6.02
N LEU A 24 7.35 13.94 -7.28
CA LEU A 24 8.51 14.23 -8.13
C LEU A 24 8.61 15.73 -8.44
N GLU A 25 7.48 16.41 -8.68
CA GLU A 25 7.39 17.87 -8.89
C GLU A 25 7.87 18.65 -7.65
N ARG A 26 7.73 18.08 -6.45
CA ARG A 26 8.28 18.62 -5.19
C ARG A 26 9.77 18.32 -4.98
N GLY A 27 10.41 17.62 -5.92
CA GLY A 27 11.80 17.18 -5.82
C GLY A 27 12.01 15.99 -4.88
N TRP A 28 10.95 15.27 -4.51
CA TRP A 28 11.07 14.09 -3.65
C TRP A 28 11.50 12.86 -4.45
N ILE A 29 12.22 11.96 -3.79
CA ILE A 29 12.53 10.63 -4.34
C ILE A 29 11.40 9.67 -3.95
N VAL A 30 10.80 9.02 -4.96
CA VAL A 30 9.71 8.06 -4.75
C VAL A 30 10.20 6.63 -4.92
N LEU A 31 10.26 5.88 -3.81
CA LEU A 31 10.47 4.43 -3.84
C LEU A 31 9.11 3.72 -3.86
N SER A 32 8.74 3.10 -4.98
CA SER A 32 7.53 2.27 -5.09
C SER A 32 7.87 0.81 -4.84
N LEU A 33 7.32 0.21 -3.77
CA LEU A 33 7.74 -1.12 -3.33
C LEU A 33 6.89 -2.24 -3.94
N ALA A 34 7.56 -3.24 -4.47
CA ALA A 34 7.01 -4.55 -4.79
C ALA A 34 7.24 -5.48 -3.60
N TYR A 35 6.20 -5.77 -2.82
CA TYR A 35 6.28 -6.67 -1.65
C TYR A 35 5.59 -8.00 -1.96
N ARG A 36 6.02 -9.07 -1.30
CA ARG A 36 5.46 -10.42 -1.49
C ARG A 36 4.00 -10.47 -1.03
N LEU A 37 3.17 -11.20 -1.76
CA LEU A 37 1.72 -11.23 -1.55
C LEU A 37 1.24 -12.52 -0.85
N CYS A 38 0.14 -12.39 -0.11
CA CYS A 38 -0.62 -13.50 0.44
C CYS A 38 -1.43 -14.18 -0.68
N PRO A 39 -1.57 -15.52 -0.70
CA PRO A 39 -1.34 -16.40 0.44
C PRO A 39 0.01 -17.12 0.41
N GLY A 40 0.87 -16.92 -0.59
CA GLY A 40 2.14 -17.65 -0.65
C GLY A 40 3.12 -17.28 0.48
N VAL A 41 2.89 -16.14 1.12
CA VAL A 41 3.44 -15.77 2.43
C VAL A 41 2.33 -15.21 3.30
N ASN A 42 2.45 -15.31 4.63
CA ASN A 42 1.53 -14.60 5.53
C ASN A 42 1.91 -13.12 5.66
N VAL A 43 0.99 -12.30 6.18
CA VAL A 43 1.16 -10.83 6.29
C VAL A 43 2.43 -10.45 7.08
N LEU A 44 2.73 -11.16 8.17
CA LEU A 44 3.86 -10.87 9.07
C LEU A 44 5.21 -11.17 8.42
N GLN A 45 5.35 -12.33 7.76
CA GLN A 45 6.62 -12.83 7.18
C GLN A 45 6.83 -12.37 5.74
N GLY A 46 5.78 -11.89 5.08
CA GLY A 46 5.80 -11.35 3.73
C GLY A 46 5.71 -9.83 3.74
N PRO A 47 4.52 -9.25 3.46
CA PRO A 47 4.33 -7.81 3.30
C PRO A 47 4.97 -6.94 4.39
N MET A 48 4.78 -7.27 5.67
CA MET A 48 5.33 -6.47 6.78
C MET A 48 6.84 -6.62 6.92
N ALA A 49 7.37 -7.83 6.73
CA ALA A 49 8.82 -8.07 6.74
C ALA A 49 9.50 -7.31 5.59
N ASP A 50 8.94 -7.35 4.38
CA ASP A 50 9.47 -6.67 3.20
C ASP A 50 9.44 -5.14 3.38
N ALA A 51 8.35 -4.60 3.94
CA ALA A 51 8.23 -3.19 4.24
C ALA A 51 9.29 -2.73 5.26
N ARG A 52 9.50 -3.49 6.35
CA ARG A 52 10.51 -3.19 7.38
C ARG A 52 11.93 -3.30 6.84
N ALA A 53 12.22 -4.38 6.11
CA ALA A 53 13.53 -4.59 5.48
C ALA A 53 13.85 -3.47 4.48
N THR A 54 12.86 -2.99 3.73
CA THR A 54 13.02 -1.85 2.82
C THR A 54 13.34 -0.57 3.58
N LEU A 55 12.60 -0.26 4.64
CA LEU A 55 12.87 0.93 5.45
C LEU A 55 14.29 0.87 6.03
N GLN A 56 14.67 -0.28 6.60
CA GLN A 56 16.01 -0.52 7.13
C GLN A 56 17.08 -0.32 6.04
N TRP A 57 16.90 -0.91 4.86
CA TRP A 57 17.83 -0.76 3.73
C TRP A 57 18.01 0.69 3.29
N VAL A 58 16.93 1.48 3.22
CA VAL A 58 17.00 2.93 2.94
C VAL A 58 17.80 3.64 4.04
N GLN A 59 17.47 3.33 5.28
CA GLN A 59 18.02 3.92 6.50
C GLN A 59 19.50 3.60 6.74
N GLU A 60 20.00 2.51 6.15
CA GLU A 60 21.40 2.07 6.15
C GLU A 60 22.17 2.55 4.91
N GLY A 61 21.58 3.42 4.08
CA GLY A 61 22.25 4.04 2.94
C GLY A 61 22.18 3.22 1.64
N GLY A 62 21.42 2.13 1.62
CA GLY A 62 21.23 1.30 0.43
C GLY A 62 20.66 2.07 -0.76
N LEU A 63 19.67 2.94 -0.51
CA LEU A 63 19.07 3.78 -1.56
C LEU A 63 20.08 4.75 -2.17
N ALA A 64 20.91 5.42 -1.35
CA ALA A 64 21.92 6.31 -1.91
C ALA A 64 23.00 5.56 -2.67
N SER A 65 23.40 4.39 -2.19
CA SER A 65 24.34 3.53 -2.91
C SER A 65 23.80 3.18 -4.30
N ALA A 66 22.50 2.84 -4.39
CA ALA A 66 21.84 2.59 -5.66
C ALA A 66 21.77 3.83 -6.56
N LEU A 67 21.40 5.00 -6.02
CA LEU A 67 21.34 6.26 -6.78
C LEU A 67 22.72 6.70 -7.29
N TYR A 68 23.76 6.56 -6.46
CA TYR A 68 25.14 6.86 -6.81
C TYR A 68 25.63 5.97 -7.95
N ALA A 69 25.35 4.67 -7.90
CA ALA A 69 25.69 3.72 -8.96
C ALA A 69 25.04 4.10 -10.30
N HIS A 70 23.85 4.71 -10.26
CA HIS A 70 23.15 5.23 -11.44
C HIS A 70 23.52 6.68 -11.82
N ARG A 71 24.62 7.24 -11.27
CA ARG A 71 25.09 8.61 -11.52
C ARG A 71 24.04 9.69 -11.25
N THR A 72 23.11 9.43 -10.35
CA THR A 72 22.15 10.44 -9.88
C THR A 72 22.82 11.23 -8.77
N LEU A 73 22.93 12.57 -8.92
CA LEU A 73 23.68 13.44 -7.99
C LEU A 73 22.97 13.73 -6.66
N SER A 74 21.85 13.05 -6.36
CA SER A 74 21.06 13.30 -5.16
C SER A 74 21.56 12.43 -4.00
N GLN A 75 22.02 13.06 -2.92
CA GLN A 75 22.23 12.41 -1.62
C GLN A 75 20.96 12.59 -0.77
N PRO A 76 20.04 11.61 -0.73
CA PRO A 76 18.83 11.74 0.07
C PRO A 76 19.15 11.75 1.57
N ASN A 77 18.42 12.53 2.36
CA ASN A 77 18.49 12.46 3.81
C ASN A 77 17.74 11.22 4.32
N TYR A 78 18.48 10.24 4.84
CA TYR A 78 17.96 8.92 5.24
C TYR A 78 17.12 8.93 6.53
N ASN A 79 17.21 10.01 7.32
CA ASN A 79 16.45 10.15 8.56
C ASN A 79 15.11 10.88 8.36
N GLN A 80 14.81 11.32 7.12
CA GLN A 80 13.64 12.13 6.80
C GLN A 80 12.65 11.44 5.85
N GLY A 81 12.69 10.10 5.76
CA GLY A 81 11.82 9.34 4.87
C GLY A 81 10.34 9.39 5.27
N ILE A 82 9.44 9.42 4.28
CA ILE A 82 7.99 9.33 4.49
C ILE A 82 7.50 7.94 4.04
N ALA A 83 6.79 7.24 4.93
CA ALA A 83 6.08 6.02 4.57
C ALA A 83 4.65 6.33 4.17
N ARG A 84 4.27 6.02 2.94
CA ARG A 84 2.91 6.25 2.42
C ARG A 84 2.30 4.95 1.93
N GLY A 85 1.03 4.74 2.20
CA GLY A 85 0.29 3.66 1.55
C GLY A 85 -1.23 3.84 1.51
N THR A 86 -1.85 3.00 0.69
CA THR A 86 -3.30 2.97 0.45
C THR A 86 -3.90 1.66 0.92
N SER A 87 -5.02 1.67 1.64
CA SER A 87 -5.72 0.47 2.11
C SER A 87 -4.75 -0.47 2.86
N SER A 88 -4.55 -1.72 2.40
CA SER A 88 -3.54 -2.63 2.96
C SER A 88 -2.12 -2.02 2.98
N GLY A 89 -1.75 -1.21 1.99
CA GLY A 89 -0.49 -0.47 2.01
C GLY A 89 -0.44 0.61 3.09
N GLY A 90 -1.58 1.22 3.43
CA GLY A 90 -1.68 2.16 4.56
C GLY A 90 -1.41 1.47 5.89
N HIS A 91 -1.88 0.23 6.03
CA HIS A 91 -1.54 -0.65 7.14
C HIS A 91 -0.03 -0.94 7.21
N LEU A 92 0.60 -1.28 6.07
CA LEU A 92 2.06 -1.47 6.01
C LEU A 92 2.81 -0.21 6.44
N ALA A 93 2.42 0.96 5.93
CA ALA A 93 3.06 2.23 6.28
C ALA A 93 2.99 2.51 7.80
N LEU A 94 1.83 2.28 8.42
CA LEU A 94 1.67 2.40 9.87
C LEU A 94 2.54 1.38 10.63
N SER A 95 2.67 0.15 10.12
CA SER A 95 3.46 -0.91 10.79
C SER A 95 4.96 -0.63 10.94
N LEU A 96 5.47 0.42 10.28
CA LEU A 96 6.87 0.83 10.29
C LEU A 96 7.26 1.75 11.45
N VAL A 97 6.31 2.17 12.30
CA VAL A 97 6.58 3.16 13.35
C VAL A 97 7.51 2.65 14.47
N LEU A 98 7.94 1.39 14.44
CA LEU A 98 8.89 0.80 15.39
C LEU A 98 9.82 -0.20 14.67
N PRO A 99 11.09 -0.37 15.12
CA PRO A 99 11.75 0.37 16.19
C PRO A 99 12.38 1.71 15.73
N ARG A 100 12.70 1.85 14.44
CA ARG A 100 13.30 3.05 13.85
C ARG A 100 12.34 3.65 12.81
N PRO A 101 11.39 4.51 13.23
CA PRO A 101 10.31 4.96 12.37
C PRO A 101 10.78 5.81 11.18
N PRO A 102 9.98 5.90 10.10
CA PRO A 102 10.08 7.00 9.15
C PRO A 102 9.74 8.33 9.85
N LEU A 103 10.12 9.46 9.26
CA LEU A 103 9.81 10.79 9.79
C LEU A 103 8.31 11.03 9.87
N ALA A 104 7.57 10.58 8.85
CA ALA A 104 6.12 10.70 8.82
C ALA A 104 5.49 9.48 8.13
N VAL A 105 4.22 9.24 8.48
CA VAL A 105 3.37 8.24 7.86
C VAL A 105 2.16 8.91 7.23
N LEU A 106 1.92 8.61 5.95
CA LEU A 106 0.71 9.01 5.23
C LEU A 106 -0.14 7.79 4.91
N ASP A 107 -1.21 7.65 5.69
CA ASP A 107 -2.16 6.56 5.57
C ASP A 107 -3.44 7.00 4.83
N PHE A 108 -3.66 6.39 3.66
CA PHE A 108 -4.95 6.45 2.97
C PHE A 108 -5.78 5.23 3.38
N TYR A 109 -6.71 5.44 4.32
CA TYR A 109 -7.78 4.51 4.71
C TYR A 109 -7.31 3.07 5.00
N GLY A 110 -6.11 2.89 5.56
CA GLY A 110 -5.61 1.59 5.96
C GLY A 110 -6.32 1.01 7.18
N ALA A 111 -6.31 -0.32 7.27
CA ALA A 111 -6.80 -1.04 8.45
C ALA A 111 -5.93 -0.68 9.67
N LYS A 112 -6.57 -0.45 10.83
CA LYS A 112 -5.88 0.00 12.07
C LYS A 112 -6.15 -0.90 13.26
N GLU A 113 -7.37 -1.41 13.36
CA GLU A 113 -7.78 -2.33 14.41
C GLU A 113 -8.16 -3.65 13.75
N CYS A 114 -7.17 -4.54 13.63
CA CYS A 114 -7.32 -5.82 12.93
C CYS A 114 -7.87 -6.93 13.85
N THR A 115 -8.16 -6.62 15.12
CA THR A 115 -8.81 -7.55 16.06
C THR A 115 -10.30 -7.30 16.23
N ASP A 116 -10.85 -6.28 15.56
CA ASP A 116 -12.29 -6.03 15.54
C ASP A 116 -13.02 -7.17 14.81
N ASP A 117 -14.13 -7.63 15.39
CA ASP A 117 -14.97 -8.70 14.83
C ASP A 117 -15.43 -8.38 13.41
N PHE A 118 -15.56 -7.10 13.04
CA PHE A 118 -15.83 -6.65 11.68
C PHE A 118 -14.97 -7.37 10.63
N TRP A 119 -13.69 -7.59 10.90
CA TRP A 119 -12.77 -8.21 9.94
C TRP A 119 -12.98 -9.71 9.77
N HIS A 120 -13.70 -10.35 10.69
CA HIS A 120 -13.99 -11.78 10.69
C HIS A 120 -15.43 -12.09 10.25
N GLN A 121 -16.21 -11.06 9.92
CA GLN A 121 -17.57 -11.21 9.40
C GLN A 121 -17.59 -11.10 7.87
N PRO A 122 -18.46 -11.86 7.20
CA PRO A 122 -18.65 -11.72 5.77
C PRO A 122 -19.16 -10.33 5.37
N ILE A 123 -18.71 -9.82 4.21
CA ILE A 123 -19.26 -8.59 3.61
C ILE A 123 -20.36 -9.00 2.64
N GLU A 124 -21.61 -8.98 3.08
CA GLU A 124 -22.76 -9.53 2.33
C GLU A 124 -22.88 -8.98 0.90
N LYS A 125 -22.64 -7.67 0.73
CA LYS A 125 -22.68 -7.01 -0.59
C LYS A 125 -21.63 -7.57 -1.56
N VAL A 126 -20.48 -7.99 -1.06
CA VAL A 126 -19.43 -8.63 -1.88
C VAL A 126 -19.77 -10.10 -2.08
N ARG A 127 -20.29 -10.77 -1.06
CA ARG A 127 -20.73 -12.18 -1.15
C ARG A 127 -21.80 -12.36 -2.22
N SER A 128 -22.82 -11.50 -2.27
CA SER A 128 -23.90 -11.55 -3.27
C SER A 128 -23.41 -11.34 -4.70
N GLN A 129 -22.24 -10.72 -4.90
CA GLN A 129 -21.60 -10.56 -6.22
C GLN A 129 -20.82 -11.80 -6.65
N LEU A 130 -20.56 -12.73 -5.73
CA LEU A 130 -19.76 -13.94 -5.94
C LEU A 130 -20.62 -15.20 -6.10
N ASP A 131 -21.95 -15.12 -5.95
CA ASP A 131 -22.86 -16.27 -6.09
C ASP A 131 -22.85 -16.89 -7.51
N GLN A 132 -22.32 -16.18 -8.50
CA GLN A 132 -22.09 -16.68 -9.86
C GLN A 132 -20.63 -17.05 -10.16
N ALA A 133 -19.71 -16.84 -9.21
CA ALA A 133 -18.29 -17.13 -9.41
C ALA A 133 -18.00 -18.63 -9.19
N PRO A 134 -17.14 -19.25 -10.01
CA PRO A 134 -16.79 -20.66 -9.85
C PRO A 134 -16.24 -20.94 -8.45
N ALA A 135 -16.57 -22.12 -7.92
CA ALA A 135 -16.04 -22.57 -6.64
C ALA A 135 -14.51 -22.66 -6.73
N LEU A 136 -13.81 -22.00 -5.80
CA LEU A 136 -12.36 -22.14 -5.65
C LEU A 136 -12.09 -23.44 -4.90
N ASP A 137 -11.93 -24.53 -5.64
CA ASP A 137 -11.60 -25.85 -5.10
C ASP A 137 -10.09 -26.00 -4.84
N LYS A 138 -9.71 -27.05 -4.09
CA LYS A 138 -8.32 -27.30 -3.68
C LYS A 138 -7.30 -27.33 -4.84
N PRO A 139 -7.62 -27.89 -6.03
CA PRO A 139 -6.71 -27.86 -7.19
C PRO A 139 -6.37 -26.44 -7.68
N ILE A 140 -7.33 -25.50 -7.61
CA ILE A 140 -7.12 -24.10 -8.01
C ILE A 140 -6.35 -23.33 -6.92
N LEU A 141 -6.64 -23.62 -5.65
CA LEU A 141 -6.04 -22.91 -4.52
C LEU A 141 -4.60 -23.34 -4.20
N GLY A 142 -4.29 -24.63 -4.31
CA GLY A 142 -2.99 -25.19 -3.93
C GLY A 142 -1.78 -24.45 -4.51
N PRO A 143 -1.75 -24.16 -5.83
CA PRO A 143 -0.67 -23.39 -6.45
C PRO A 143 -0.51 -21.96 -5.90
N LEU A 144 -1.59 -21.29 -5.47
CA LEU A 144 -1.54 -19.90 -4.95
C LEU A 144 -0.68 -19.81 -3.68
N PHE A 145 -0.75 -20.82 -2.81
CA PHE A 145 0.02 -20.90 -1.57
C PHE A 145 1.52 -21.17 -1.81
N GLN A 146 1.93 -21.54 -3.02
CA GLN A 146 3.34 -21.79 -3.35
C GLN A 146 4.04 -20.56 -3.94
N VAL A 147 3.30 -19.54 -4.37
CA VAL A 147 3.87 -18.34 -5.02
C VAL A 147 4.31 -17.31 -3.98
N LYS A 148 5.61 -17.20 -3.74
CA LYS A 148 6.19 -16.32 -2.70
C LYS A 148 6.71 -14.97 -3.23
N THR A 149 6.15 -14.47 -4.33
CA THR A 149 6.68 -13.30 -5.06
C THR A 149 5.59 -12.27 -5.36
N THR A 150 5.97 -11.12 -5.90
CA THR A 150 5.05 -10.08 -6.39
C THR A 150 4.38 -10.52 -7.68
N LEU A 151 3.11 -10.18 -7.88
CA LEU A 151 2.36 -10.53 -9.09
C LEU A 151 2.24 -9.31 -10.01
N ARG A 152 2.52 -9.46 -11.30
CA ARG A 152 2.37 -8.38 -12.29
C ARG A 152 1.21 -8.70 -13.24
N GLY A 153 0.30 -7.73 -13.43
CA GLY A 153 -0.89 -7.83 -14.27
C GLY A 153 -2.22 -7.93 -13.51
N GLY A 154 -3.34 -7.72 -14.22
CA GLY A 154 -4.71 -7.72 -13.68
C GLY A 154 -5.32 -6.33 -13.47
N MET A 155 -6.64 -6.27 -13.25
CA MET A 155 -7.34 -5.06 -12.79
C MET A 155 -7.25 -4.96 -11.26
N SER A 156 -6.91 -3.78 -10.74
CA SER A 156 -6.93 -3.51 -9.30
C SER A 156 -8.35 -3.60 -8.72
N LEU A 157 -8.46 -3.88 -7.43
CA LEU A 157 -9.72 -3.75 -6.69
C LEU A 157 -10.23 -2.31 -6.67
N GLU A 158 -9.35 -1.32 -6.88
CA GLU A 158 -9.71 0.09 -6.93
C GLU A 158 -10.13 0.55 -8.35
N GLY A 159 -10.18 -0.37 -9.32
CA GLY A 159 -10.64 -0.09 -10.69
C GLY A 159 -9.57 0.46 -11.63
N GLN A 160 -8.30 0.45 -11.20
CA GLN A 160 -7.17 0.82 -12.04
C GLN A 160 -6.76 -0.33 -12.96
N SER A 161 -6.44 0.00 -14.21
CA SER A 161 -5.90 -0.93 -15.20
C SER A 161 -4.39 -0.83 -15.26
N ALA A 162 -3.72 -1.98 -15.42
CA ALA A 162 -2.30 -2.05 -15.72
C ALA A 162 -1.95 -1.30 -17.03
N ALA A 163 -0.70 -0.84 -17.15
CA ALA A 163 -0.23 -0.18 -18.37
C ALA A 163 -0.17 -1.16 -19.56
N PRO A 164 -0.26 -0.69 -20.82
CA PRO A 164 -0.18 -1.55 -21.99
C PRO A 164 1.19 -2.24 -22.06
N GLY A 165 1.23 -3.58 -21.94
CA GLY A 165 2.47 -4.37 -21.99
C GLY A 165 2.68 -5.32 -20.80
N ASP A 166 1.88 -5.22 -19.74
CA ASP A 166 1.89 -6.21 -18.67
C ASP A 166 1.25 -7.52 -19.15
N SER A 167 2.05 -8.59 -19.28
CA SER A 167 1.54 -9.93 -19.63
C SER A 167 0.66 -10.48 -18.50
N PRO A 168 -0.46 -11.18 -18.79
CA PRO A 168 -1.27 -11.82 -17.77
C PRO A 168 -0.47 -12.99 -17.18
N SER A 169 0.24 -12.77 -16.08
CA SER A 169 0.85 -13.86 -15.32
C SER A 169 -0.08 -14.21 -14.14
N ALA A 170 -0.45 -15.49 -14.04
CA ALA A 170 -1.23 -16.10 -12.95
C ALA A 170 -2.58 -15.43 -12.57
N SER A 171 -3.09 -14.44 -13.32
CA SER A 171 -4.12 -13.49 -12.84
C SER A 171 -5.51 -14.07 -12.54
N ASP A 172 -5.87 -15.21 -13.11
CA ASP A 172 -7.29 -15.58 -13.21
C ASP A 172 -7.86 -16.18 -11.92
N ALA A 173 -7.04 -16.83 -11.09
CA ALA A 173 -7.46 -17.39 -9.80
C ALA A 173 -7.25 -16.44 -8.61
N TRP A 174 -6.30 -15.50 -8.73
CA TRP A 174 -5.94 -14.58 -7.64
C TRP A 174 -7.00 -13.55 -7.33
N ARG A 175 -7.63 -12.98 -8.36
CA ARG A 175 -8.69 -11.99 -8.18
C ARG A 175 -9.95 -12.60 -7.52
N PRO A 176 -10.48 -13.75 -8.00
CA PRO A 176 -11.53 -14.46 -7.29
C PRO A 176 -11.13 -14.86 -5.87
N PHE A 177 -9.89 -15.30 -5.63
CA PHE A 177 -9.39 -15.63 -4.30
C PHE A 177 -9.37 -14.43 -3.35
N ALA A 178 -8.91 -13.27 -3.82
CA ALA A 178 -8.89 -12.04 -3.03
C ALA A 178 -10.31 -11.54 -2.72
N LEU A 179 -11.19 -11.51 -3.72
CA LEU A 179 -12.60 -11.13 -3.54
C LEU A 179 -13.29 -12.06 -2.55
N ARG A 180 -13.03 -13.37 -2.64
CA ARG A 180 -13.56 -14.37 -1.72
C ARG A 180 -13.00 -14.21 -0.30
N SER A 181 -11.70 -13.96 -0.15
CA SER A 181 -11.05 -13.73 1.15
C SER A 181 -11.58 -12.45 1.84
N ILE A 182 -11.85 -11.40 1.06
CA ILE A 182 -12.51 -10.18 1.53
C ILE A 182 -13.97 -10.47 1.89
N ALA A 183 -14.70 -11.19 1.04
CA ALA A 183 -16.11 -11.52 1.25
C ALA A 183 -16.33 -12.37 2.49
N GLU A 184 -15.35 -13.17 2.91
CA GLU A 184 -15.43 -14.08 4.05
C GLU A 184 -14.68 -13.58 5.30
N GLY A 185 -14.12 -12.38 5.30
CA GLY A 185 -13.44 -11.82 6.48
C GLY A 185 -12.17 -12.58 6.89
N ARG A 186 -11.36 -13.03 5.91
CA ARG A 186 -10.17 -13.87 6.18
C ARG A 186 -8.84 -13.19 5.82
N VAL A 187 -8.83 -11.86 5.77
CA VAL A 187 -7.68 -11.08 5.24
C VAL A 187 -6.59 -10.82 6.29
N LEU A 188 -6.89 -10.82 7.60
CA LEU A 188 -6.01 -10.24 8.62
C LEU A 188 -5.72 -11.18 9.80
N GLU A 189 -4.46 -11.19 10.26
CA GLU A 189 -4.04 -11.62 11.61
C GLU A 189 -3.06 -10.60 12.24
N LYS A 190 -3.49 -10.02 13.37
CA LYS A 190 -2.79 -9.26 14.43
C LYS A 190 -1.86 -8.09 14.05
N THR A 191 -2.32 -6.89 14.43
CA THR A 191 -1.49 -5.67 14.57
C THR A 191 -2.18 -4.67 15.50
N ARG A 192 -1.43 -4.07 16.44
CA ARG A 192 -1.83 -2.95 17.30
C ARG A 192 -0.74 -1.88 17.26
N LEU A 193 -1.13 -0.61 17.17
CA LEU A 193 -0.22 0.53 17.29
C LEU A 193 -0.88 1.68 18.08
N ARG A 194 -0.20 2.14 19.14
CA ARG A 194 -0.33 3.48 19.72
C ARG A 194 1.05 3.94 20.16
N VAL A 195 1.45 5.15 19.79
CA VAL A 195 2.66 5.82 20.29
C VAL A 195 2.34 7.30 20.53
N SER A 196 2.79 7.84 21.66
CA SER A 196 2.60 9.22 22.11
C SER A 196 3.68 10.17 21.56
N GLY A 197 3.33 11.42 21.25
CA GLY A 197 4.28 12.48 20.82
C GLY A 197 4.33 12.75 19.31
N ILE A 198 3.45 12.14 18.52
CA ILE A 198 3.40 12.29 17.05
C ILE A 198 2.37 13.36 16.67
N GLN A 199 2.73 14.27 15.76
CA GLN A 199 1.77 15.19 15.15
C GLN A 199 0.84 14.41 14.20
N THR A 200 -0.47 14.50 14.43
CA THR A 200 -1.48 13.77 13.63
C THR A 200 -2.50 14.71 13.03
N ARG A 201 -2.82 14.52 11.74
CA ARG A 201 -3.90 15.24 11.07
C ARG A 201 -4.81 14.28 10.33
N LEU A 202 -6.11 14.31 10.65
CA LEU A 202 -7.14 13.57 9.92
C LEU A 202 -7.78 14.48 8.88
N ILE A 203 -7.70 14.10 7.60
CA ILE A 203 -8.33 14.84 6.50
C ILE A 203 -9.42 13.96 5.88
N LEU A 204 -10.68 14.31 6.11
CA LEU A 204 -11.82 13.65 5.49
C LEU A 204 -12.00 14.13 4.04
N VAL A 205 -12.35 13.20 3.14
CA VAL A 205 -12.70 13.47 1.75
C VAL A 205 -14.21 13.19 1.58
N PRO A 206 -15.07 14.22 1.61
CA PRO A 206 -16.52 14.03 1.68
C PRO A 206 -17.10 13.25 0.49
N GLY A 207 -18.08 12.40 0.75
CA GLY A 207 -18.83 11.68 -0.29
C GLY A 207 -18.02 10.60 -1.02
N LYS A 208 -16.88 10.16 -0.47
CA LYS A 208 -16.00 9.16 -1.08
C LYS A 208 -16.01 7.82 -0.34
N HIS A 209 -15.98 6.74 -1.12
CA HIS A 209 -15.91 5.36 -0.64
C HIS A 209 -14.45 4.92 -0.44
N HIS A 210 -14.27 3.74 0.16
CA HIS A 210 -12.97 3.17 0.56
C HIS A 210 -11.89 3.21 -0.52
N THR A 211 -12.23 3.03 -1.80
CA THR A 211 -11.27 2.90 -2.91
C THR A 211 -11.11 4.18 -3.74
N PHE A 212 -11.39 5.35 -3.16
CA PHE A 212 -11.49 6.58 -3.95
C PHE A 212 -10.17 7.02 -4.60
N VAL A 213 -9.01 6.67 -4.04
CA VAL A 213 -7.72 7.07 -4.64
C VAL A 213 -7.56 6.43 -6.01
N GLY A 214 -7.95 5.16 -6.20
CA GLY A 214 -7.87 4.50 -7.49
C GLY A 214 -8.69 5.13 -8.62
N GLN A 215 -9.78 5.82 -8.28
CA GLN A 215 -10.72 6.43 -9.23
C GLN A 215 -10.61 7.96 -9.30
N MET A 216 -9.67 8.53 -8.55
CA MET A 216 -9.50 9.96 -8.47
C MET A 216 -8.97 10.52 -9.79
N LYS A 217 -9.41 11.74 -10.14
CA LYS A 217 -8.89 12.49 -11.30
C LYS A 217 -8.08 13.69 -10.81
N LYS A 218 -6.91 13.94 -11.41
CA LYS A 218 -6.13 15.17 -11.18
C LYS A 218 -7.03 16.41 -11.29
N GLU A 219 -6.76 17.42 -10.47
CA GLU A 219 -7.46 18.71 -10.42
C GLU A 219 -8.94 18.67 -9.97
N SER A 220 -9.50 17.48 -9.71
CA SER A 220 -10.83 17.38 -9.10
C SER A 220 -10.84 17.90 -7.66
N ALA A 221 -12.02 18.21 -7.12
CA ALA A 221 -12.16 18.55 -5.70
C ALA A 221 -11.61 17.45 -4.76
N THR A 222 -11.70 16.18 -5.18
CA THR A 222 -11.14 15.03 -4.47
C THR A 222 -9.61 15.06 -4.48
N TRP A 223 -9.01 15.41 -5.62
CA TRP A 223 -7.57 15.57 -5.78
C TRP A 223 -7.01 16.66 -4.87
N TRP A 224 -7.60 17.85 -4.90
CA TRP A 224 -7.14 18.96 -4.05
C TRP A 224 -7.29 18.63 -2.57
N ARG A 225 -8.43 18.06 -2.17
CA ARG A 225 -8.68 17.71 -0.78
C ARG A 225 -7.68 16.66 -0.26
N GLN A 226 -7.33 15.67 -1.05
CA GLN A 226 -6.33 14.70 -0.62
C GLN A 226 -4.90 15.24 -0.69
N ARG A 227 -4.64 16.21 -1.58
CA ARG A 227 -3.32 16.85 -1.75
C ARG A 227 -2.91 17.65 -0.52
N GLU A 228 -3.86 18.21 0.23
CA GLU A 228 -3.60 18.84 1.54
C GLU A 228 -2.80 17.95 2.50
N ARG A 229 -2.90 16.62 2.35
CA ARG A 229 -2.11 15.68 3.16
C ARG A 229 -0.62 15.71 2.79
N PHE A 230 -0.30 15.87 1.50
CA PHE A 230 1.07 16.02 1.02
C PHE A 230 1.64 17.39 1.38
N ASP A 231 0.81 18.42 1.37
CA ASP A 231 1.21 19.76 1.83
C ASP A 231 1.58 19.74 3.32
N PHE A 232 0.76 19.09 4.15
CA PHE A 232 1.10 18.87 5.56
C PHE A 232 2.41 18.07 5.75
N LEU A 233 2.67 17.06 4.93
CA LEU A 233 3.94 16.33 4.98
C LEU A 233 5.13 17.22 4.62
N GLN A 234 4.96 18.14 3.66
CA GLN A 234 5.99 19.12 3.32
C GLN A 234 6.28 20.04 4.52
N GLU A 235 5.24 20.52 5.22
CA GLU A 235 5.42 21.31 6.46
C GLU A 235 6.23 20.55 7.53
N VAL A 236 5.96 19.24 7.70
CA VAL A 236 6.71 18.36 8.62
C VAL A 236 8.16 18.20 8.17
N LEU A 237 8.39 18.00 6.87
CA LEU A 237 9.75 17.92 6.30
C LEU A 237 10.51 19.22 6.53
N ASP A 238 9.93 20.36 6.14
CA ASP A 238 10.56 21.68 6.26
C ASP A 238 10.93 21.98 7.73
N SER A 239 10.01 21.70 8.66
CA SER A 239 10.27 21.85 10.10
C SER A 239 11.42 20.98 10.60
N ALA A 240 11.63 19.80 10.00
CA ALA A 240 12.74 18.91 10.33
C ALA A 240 14.07 19.31 9.69
N TYR A 241 14.08 20.21 8.69
CA TYR A 241 15.29 20.73 8.04
C TYR A 241 15.87 21.97 8.74
N TYR A 242 15.07 22.70 9.53
CA TYR A 242 15.49 23.91 10.24
C TYR A 242 15.92 23.68 11.70
N VAL A 243 16.14 22.41 12.11
CA VAL A 243 16.69 21.99 13.41
C VAL A 243 18.07 21.40 13.21
#